data_AF-A0A930AZZ7-F1
#
_entry.id   AF-A0A930AZZ7-F1
#
_cell.length_a   1.000
_cell.length_b   1.000
_cell.length_c   1.000
_cell.angle_alpha   90.00
_cell.angle_beta   90.00
_cell.angle_gamma   90.00
#
_symmetry.space_group_name_H-M   'P 1'
#
loop_
_entity.id
_entity.type
_entity.pdbx_description
1 polymer ?
#
loop_
_entity_poly.entity_id
_entity_poly.type
_entity_poly.pdbx_seq_one_letter_code
_entity_poly.pdbx_strand_id
1 'polypeptide(L)'
;MKKKFKTLLRPVLTILLMLSILIPVISNVSIHVEAAEEFEAYTKSGEYPASDHIQNSIYIRPKGATEKGIVGYCFNDHKSFPAGTFSALKVYYTKEVGSAATFEELADTERVSGEDLYNGLLRVVYDGYPNNKSGIQERYGLTDGQFRQVTQLAVWYYTDRYNMPLHDTSGLAYSQNELNAFNDLINSTTAIPAGTSIDIYRGKDTTYQHLLSGHIEDSTVTPTPVPTPAPTPTPTPSTTTPKTGDRGDISLYAGFMLVSGLVIVCVLFSRKQQA
;
A
#
# COMPACT_ATOMS: atom_id res chain seq x y z
N MET A 1 23.74 63.68 1.50
CA MET A 1 23.57 62.21 1.55
C MET A 1 22.18 61.73 2.03
N LYS A 2 21.35 62.54 2.71
CA LYS A 2 20.06 62.09 3.27
C LYS A 2 18.90 61.84 2.28
N LYS A 3 18.94 62.41 1.06
CA LYS A 3 17.85 62.24 0.07
C LYS A 3 17.82 60.84 -0.57
N LYS A 4 18.97 60.29 -0.96
CA LYS A 4 19.05 58.97 -1.63
C LYS A 4 18.71 57.79 -0.70
N PHE A 5 18.96 57.93 0.61
CA PHE A 5 18.64 56.90 1.60
C PHE A 5 17.12 56.74 1.82
N LYS A 6 16.37 57.84 1.83
CA LYS A 6 14.89 57.81 1.92
C LYS A 6 14.23 57.20 0.67
N THR A 7 14.84 57.35 -0.51
CA THR A 7 14.28 56.82 -1.77
C THR A 7 14.47 55.30 -1.89
N LEU A 8 15.52 54.74 -1.27
CA LEU A 8 15.80 53.29 -1.29
C LEU A 8 15.11 52.52 -0.15
N LEU A 9 14.84 53.18 0.99
CA LEU A 9 14.20 52.55 2.15
C LEU A 9 12.72 52.19 1.90
N ARG A 10 12.03 53.00 1.10
CA ARG A 10 10.61 52.79 0.74
C ARG A 10 10.36 51.48 -0.02
N PRO A 11 11.04 51.19 -1.14
CA PRO A 11 10.79 49.95 -1.89
C PRO A 11 11.15 48.69 -1.09
N VAL A 12 12.26 48.73 -0.32
CA VAL A 12 12.71 47.59 0.50
C VAL A 12 11.70 47.27 1.62
N LEU A 13 11.13 48.28 2.27
CA LEU A 13 10.11 48.08 3.30
C LEU A 13 8.82 47.49 2.72
N THR A 14 8.38 47.92 1.53
CA THR A 14 7.23 47.32 0.84
C THR A 14 7.49 45.87 0.40
N ILE A 15 8.70 45.53 -0.04
CA ILE A 15 9.05 44.16 -0.42
C ILE A 15 9.05 43.25 0.82
N LEU A 16 9.61 43.71 1.94
CA LEU A 16 9.56 42.98 3.22
C LEU A 16 8.12 42.85 3.76
N LEU A 17 7.27 43.86 3.59
CA LEU A 17 5.85 43.78 3.97
C LEU A 17 5.09 42.78 3.08
N MET A 18 5.36 42.75 1.77
CA MET A 18 4.74 41.81 0.85
C MET A 18 5.22 40.37 1.08
N LEU A 19 6.50 40.15 1.40
CA LEU A 19 7.00 38.83 1.80
C LEU A 19 6.37 38.35 3.11
N SER A 20 6.14 39.24 4.08
CA SER A 20 5.49 38.87 5.36
C SER A 20 3.99 38.59 5.23
N ILE A 21 3.32 39.08 4.18
CA ILE A 21 1.93 38.72 3.84
C ILE A 21 1.87 37.38 3.06
N LEU A 22 2.95 36.95 2.39
CA LEU A 22 3.00 35.65 1.70
C LEU A 22 3.39 34.47 2.60
N ILE A 23 4.03 34.71 3.74
CA ILE A 23 4.50 33.65 4.66
C ILE A 23 3.36 32.89 5.41
N PRO A 24 2.17 33.45 5.74
CA PRO A 24 1.14 32.68 6.42
C PRO A 24 0.28 31.81 5.48
N VAL A 25 0.50 31.81 4.17
CA VAL A 25 -0.32 31.01 3.22
C VAL A 25 0.19 29.56 3.05
N ILE A 26 1.38 29.23 3.57
CA ILE A 26 1.95 27.87 3.47
C ILE A 26 1.76 27.07 4.79
N SER A 27 1.22 27.67 5.85
CA SER A 27 1.19 27.01 7.17
C SER A 27 0.05 25.98 7.38
N ASN A 28 -0.83 25.74 6.41
CA ASN A 28 -1.96 24.82 6.58
C ASN A 28 -2.01 23.64 5.59
N VAL A 29 -0.92 23.36 4.85
CA VAL A 29 -0.82 22.02 4.24
C VAL A 29 -0.36 21.07 5.35
N SER A 30 -1.32 20.56 6.13
CA SER A 30 -1.12 19.31 6.86
C SER A 30 -0.84 18.25 5.80
N ILE A 31 0.45 18.00 5.53
CA ILE A 31 0.87 16.73 4.94
C ILE A 31 0.57 15.71 6.02
N HIS A 32 -0.63 15.14 5.98
CA HIS A 32 -0.88 13.87 6.63
C HIS A 32 0.02 12.87 5.90
N VAL A 33 1.17 12.56 6.50
CA VAL A 33 1.89 11.33 6.18
C VAL A 33 0.96 10.22 6.66
N GLU A 34 0.14 9.72 5.75
CA GLU A 34 -0.60 8.47 5.96
C GLU A 34 0.46 7.39 6.14
N ALA A 35 0.46 6.73 7.29
CA ALA A 35 1.37 5.62 7.52
C ALA A 35 1.10 4.56 6.45
N ALA A 36 2.17 4.01 5.85
CA ALA A 36 2.03 2.94 4.87
C ALA A 36 1.11 1.84 5.44
N GLU A 37 0.07 1.48 4.68
CA GLU A 37 -0.90 0.48 5.12
C GLU A 37 -0.17 -0.84 5.38
N GLU A 38 -0.30 -1.35 6.61
CA GLU A 38 0.28 -2.64 7.01
C GLU A 38 -0.73 -3.75 6.83
N PHE A 39 -0.26 -4.91 6.40
CA PHE A 39 -1.07 -6.11 6.19
C PHE A 39 -0.63 -7.23 7.13
N GLU A 40 -1.58 -8.04 7.57
CA GLU A 40 -1.35 -9.33 8.23
C GLU A 40 -1.57 -10.42 7.19
N ALA A 41 -0.66 -11.41 7.13
CA ALA A 41 -0.91 -12.65 6.42
C ALA A 41 -0.94 -13.84 7.37
N TYR A 42 -1.74 -14.84 7.01
CA TYR A 42 -1.90 -16.05 7.81
C TYR A 42 -2.19 -17.26 6.93
N THR A 43 -1.80 -18.44 7.43
CA THR A 43 -2.16 -19.72 6.83
C THR A 43 -3.43 -20.29 7.47
N LYS A 44 -4.25 -20.98 6.67
CA LYS A 44 -5.46 -21.67 7.13
C LYS A 44 -5.33 -23.17 6.87
N SER A 45 -4.80 -23.88 7.85
CA SER A 45 -4.66 -25.34 7.80
C SER A 45 -6.02 -26.04 7.81
N GLY A 46 -6.16 -27.08 6.99
CA GLY A 46 -7.36 -27.93 6.96
C GLY A 46 -8.59 -27.28 6.30
N GLU A 47 -8.40 -26.23 5.49
CA GLU A 47 -9.50 -25.64 4.70
C GLU A 47 -9.98 -26.56 3.57
N TYR A 48 -9.07 -27.31 2.98
CA TYR A 48 -9.32 -28.19 1.84
C TYR A 48 -9.07 -29.66 2.23
N PRO A 49 -9.72 -30.64 1.57
CA PRO A 49 -9.43 -32.04 1.79
C PRO A 49 -8.00 -32.40 1.38
N ALA A 50 -7.45 -33.48 1.96
CA ALA A 50 -6.09 -33.92 1.64
C ALA A 50 -5.90 -34.27 0.14
N SER A 51 -6.96 -34.66 -0.56
CA SER A 51 -6.97 -34.90 -2.01
C SER A 51 -6.68 -33.65 -2.86
N ASP A 52 -6.74 -32.46 -2.27
CA ASP A 52 -6.46 -31.21 -2.96
C ASP A 52 -4.99 -30.78 -2.81
N HIS A 53 -4.18 -31.57 -2.10
CA HIS A 53 -2.73 -31.37 -1.94
C HIS A 53 -2.30 -30.05 -1.26
N ILE A 54 -3.25 -29.25 -0.79
CA ILE A 54 -3.01 -27.95 -0.16
C ILE A 54 -3.19 -28.02 1.36
N GLN A 55 -2.07 -28.03 2.09
CA GLN A 55 -2.10 -28.04 3.56
C GLN A 55 -2.34 -26.64 4.14
N ASN A 56 -1.65 -25.63 3.62
CA ASN A 56 -1.61 -24.28 4.19
C ASN A 56 -2.00 -23.24 3.15
N SER A 57 -3.29 -22.91 3.06
CA SER A 57 -3.76 -21.82 2.21
C SER A 57 -3.44 -20.46 2.84
N ILE A 58 -2.84 -19.54 2.07
CA ILE A 58 -2.42 -18.22 2.57
C ILE A 58 -3.49 -17.16 2.27
N TYR A 59 -3.79 -16.32 3.26
CA TYR A 59 -4.65 -15.15 3.12
C TYR A 59 -3.94 -13.89 3.60
N ILE A 60 -4.27 -12.76 2.98
CA ILE A 60 -3.68 -11.45 3.27
C ILE A 60 -4.80 -10.46 3.53
N ARG A 61 -4.71 -9.68 4.61
CA ARG A 61 -5.72 -8.68 4.97
C ARG A 61 -5.09 -7.45 5.62
N PRO A 62 -5.75 -6.28 5.61
CA PRO A 62 -5.28 -5.13 6.37
C PRO A 62 -5.07 -5.48 7.84
N LYS A 63 -4.04 -4.92 8.45
CA LYS A 63 -3.71 -5.15 9.86
C LYS A 63 -4.88 -4.77 10.75
N GLY A 64 -5.31 -5.72 11.59
CA GLY A 64 -6.45 -5.54 12.50
C GLY A 64 -7.82 -5.85 11.90
N ALA A 65 -7.90 -6.13 10.59
CA ALA A 65 -9.13 -6.60 9.98
C ALA A 65 -9.49 -8.01 10.49
N THR A 66 -10.79 -8.27 10.66
CA THR A 66 -11.30 -9.60 11.07
C THR A 66 -11.88 -10.40 9.91
N GLU A 67 -12.13 -9.74 8.78
CA GLU A 67 -12.67 -10.36 7.57
C GLU A 67 -11.67 -11.35 6.96
N LYS A 68 -12.19 -12.24 6.11
CA LYS A 68 -11.36 -13.15 5.33
C LYS A 68 -10.51 -12.32 4.37
N GLY A 69 -9.20 -12.54 4.40
CA GLY A 69 -8.28 -11.87 3.49
C GLY A 69 -8.43 -12.30 2.04
N ILE A 70 -7.76 -11.57 1.16
CA ILE A 70 -7.57 -11.99 -0.23
C ILE A 70 -6.65 -13.21 -0.29
N VAL A 71 -6.72 -13.98 -1.37
CA VAL A 71 -5.81 -15.11 -1.63
C VAL A 71 -4.39 -14.57 -1.80
N GLY A 72 -3.43 -15.20 -1.12
CA GLY A 72 -2.00 -15.00 -1.34
C GLY A 72 -1.31 -16.30 -1.76
N TYR A 73 -0.19 -16.16 -2.45
CA TYR A 73 0.73 -17.23 -2.83
C TYR A 73 2.11 -16.97 -2.25
N CYS A 74 2.78 -18.02 -1.79
CA CYS A 74 4.20 -17.97 -1.44
C CYS A 74 5.02 -17.53 -2.65
N PHE A 75 5.94 -16.59 -2.44
CA PHE A 75 6.87 -16.11 -3.45
C PHE A 75 8.30 -16.67 -3.31
N ASN A 76 8.64 -17.27 -2.16
CA ASN A 76 9.97 -17.83 -1.88
C ASN A 76 9.84 -19.20 -1.18
N ASP A 77 9.81 -20.30 -1.91
CA ASP A 77 9.57 -21.66 -1.37
C ASP A 77 10.49 -22.03 -0.18
N HIS A 78 11.72 -21.52 -0.19
CA HIS A 78 12.73 -21.80 0.84
C HIS A 78 12.60 -20.97 2.13
N LYS A 79 11.60 -20.06 2.25
CA LYS A 79 11.35 -19.25 3.46
C LYS A 79 10.15 -19.77 4.27
N SER A 80 10.00 -19.27 5.49
CA SER A 80 8.91 -19.71 6.38
C SER A 80 7.54 -19.18 5.93
N PHE A 81 6.52 -20.03 6.00
CA PHE A 81 5.13 -19.63 5.80
C PHE A 81 4.68 -18.59 6.85
N PRO A 82 3.70 -17.71 6.52
CA PRO A 82 3.01 -16.93 7.53
C PRO A 82 2.42 -17.81 8.62
N ALA A 83 2.32 -17.26 9.83
CA ALA A 83 1.76 -17.98 10.98
C ALA A 83 0.31 -18.44 10.73
N GLY A 84 -0.10 -19.53 11.38
CA GLY A 84 -1.47 -20.04 11.27
C GLY A 84 -2.51 -19.05 11.80
N THR A 85 -3.74 -19.12 11.28
CA THR A 85 -4.84 -18.19 11.62
C THR A 85 -5.14 -18.08 13.12
N PHE A 86 -4.88 -19.14 13.90
CA PHE A 86 -5.09 -19.18 15.35
C PHE A 86 -3.82 -18.93 16.17
N SER A 87 -2.69 -18.63 15.51
CA SER A 87 -1.44 -18.32 16.17
C SER A 87 -1.51 -16.96 16.87
N ALA A 88 -0.91 -16.88 18.06
CA ALA A 88 -0.65 -15.61 18.74
C ALA A 88 0.42 -14.78 18.00
N LEU A 89 1.31 -15.44 17.25
CA LEU A 89 2.30 -14.78 16.40
C LEU A 89 1.63 -14.22 15.15
N LYS A 90 1.86 -12.93 14.88
CA LYS A 90 1.38 -12.22 13.69
C LYS A 90 2.56 -11.84 12.80
N VAL A 91 2.45 -12.12 11.51
CA VAL A 91 3.46 -11.79 10.50
C VAL A 91 2.92 -10.65 9.64
N TYR A 92 3.71 -9.59 9.49
CA TYR A 92 3.28 -8.34 8.87
C TYR A 92 4.00 -8.04 7.56
N TYR A 93 3.30 -7.34 6.69
CA TYR A 93 3.67 -7.07 5.31
C TYR A 93 3.39 -5.63 4.90
N THR A 94 4.11 -5.15 3.89
CA THR A 94 3.79 -3.93 3.14
C THR A 94 3.39 -4.29 1.72
N LYS A 95 2.34 -3.64 1.20
CA LYS A 95 1.84 -3.84 -0.18
C LYS A 95 2.63 -2.96 -1.16
N GLU A 96 3.05 -3.54 -2.28
CA GLU A 96 3.66 -2.86 -3.41
C GLU A 96 2.98 -3.34 -4.71
N VAL A 97 2.79 -2.44 -5.67
CA VAL A 97 2.38 -2.85 -7.03
C VAL A 97 3.55 -3.59 -7.66
N GLY A 98 3.30 -4.77 -8.19
CA GLY A 98 4.32 -5.60 -8.80
C GLY A 98 4.93 -4.98 -10.06
N SER A 99 6.23 -5.15 -10.21
CA SER A 99 7.03 -4.77 -11.37
C SER A 99 8.15 -5.78 -11.60
N ALA A 100 8.73 -5.78 -12.80
CA ALA A 100 9.93 -6.57 -13.10
C ALA A 100 11.05 -6.36 -12.07
N ALA A 101 11.35 -5.10 -11.74
CA ALA A 101 12.40 -4.76 -10.78
C ALA A 101 12.10 -5.29 -9.37
N THR A 102 10.88 -5.10 -8.87
CA THR A 102 10.49 -5.58 -7.53
C THR A 102 10.44 -7.10 -7.46
N PHE A 103 10.02 -7.78 -8.52
CA PHE A 103 9.96 -9.24 -8.51
C PHE A 103 11.34 -9.87 -8.58
N GLU A 104 12.24 -9.31 -9.40
CA GLU A 104 13.64 -9.75 -9.47
C GLU A 104 14.42 -9.42 -8.19
N GLU A 105 14.10 -8.32 -7.50
CA GLU A 105 14.68 -8.04 -6.18
C GLU A 105 14.27 -9.08 -5.13
N LEU A 106 13.01 -9.52 -5.18
CA LEU A 106 12.40 -10.35 -4.14
C LEU A 106 12.52 -11.84 -4.40
N ALA A 107 12.67 -12.25 -5.67
CA ALA A 107 12.91 -13.62 -6.06
C ALA A 107 14.42 -13.79 -6.09
N ASP A 108 14.93 -14.72 -5.30
CA ASP A 108 16.37 -14.95 -5.10
C ASP A 108 16.86 -16.26 -5.74
N THR A 109 15.93 -17.06 -6.29
CA THR A 109 16.19 -18.34 -6.95
C THR A 109 15.36 -18.51 -8.24
N GLU A 110 14.95 -17.39 -8.84
CA GLU A 110 14.06 -17.29 -9.97
C GLU A 110 14.58 -18.01 -11.22
N ARG A 111 13.65 -18.57 -11.99
CA ARG A 111 13.93 -19.31 -13.23
C ARG A 111 14.29 -18.39 -14.39
N VAL A 112 13.62 -17.24 -14.45
CA VAL A 112 13.77 -16.17 -15.44
C VAL A 112 13.74 -14.85 -14.69
N SER A 113 14.28 -13.78 -15.28
CA SER A 113 14.40 -12.47 -14.62
C SER A 113 13.68 -11.36 -15.40
N GLY A 114 13.64 -10.16 -14.82
CA GLY A 114 13.06 -8.97 -15.45
C GLY A 114 11.62 -9.14 -15.92
N GLU A 115 11.36 -8.71 -17.15
CA GLU A 115 10.03 -8.75 -17.75
C GLU A 115 9.48 -10.16 -17.96
N ASP A 116 10.35 -11.16 -18.19
CA ASP A 116 9.89 -12.53 -18.36
C ASP A 116 9.35 -13.11 -17.04
N LEU A 117 9.96 -12.75 -15.92
CA LEU A 117 9.46 -13.09 -14.58
C LEU A 117 8.11 -12.41 -14.32
N TYR A 118 8.04 -11.10 -14.52
CA TYR A 118 6.82 -10.33 -14.32
C TYR A 118 5.67 -10.86 -15.18
N ASN A 119 5.89 -11.02 -16.48
CA ASN A 119 4.86 -11.47 -17.41
C ASN A 119 4.45 -12.94 -17.17
N GLY A 120 5.38 -13.80 -16.76
CA GLY A 120 5.08 -15.17 -16.34
C GLY A 120 4.15 -15.21 -15.13
N LEU A 121 4.51 -14.48 -14.07
CA LEU A 121 3.73 -14.41 -12.84
C LEU A 121 2.36 -13.74 -13.03
N LEU A 122 2.30 -12.63 -13.76
CA LEU A 122 1.05 -11.97 -14.09
C LEU A 122 0.10 -12.93 -14.82
N ARG A 123 0.61 -13.72 -15.77
CA ARG A 123 -0.22 -14.69 -16.50
C ARG A 123 -0.65 -15.87 -15.64
N VAL A 124 0.24 -16.39 -14.79
CA VAL A 124 -0.10 -17.44 -13.81
C VAL A 124 -1.23 -16.98 -12.90
N VAL A 125 -1.18 -15.76 -12.36
CA VAL A 125 -2.26 -15.24 -11.49
C VAL A 125 -3.53 -14.97 -12.30
N TYR A 126 -3.42 -14.40 -13.50
CA TYR A 126 -4.55 -14.10 -14.37
C TYR A 126 -5.33 -15.36 -14.78
N ASP A 127 -4.62 -16.42 -15.16
CA ASP A 127 -5.22 -17.68 -15.60
C ASP A 127 -5.44 -18.68 -14.47
N GLY A 128 -4.76 -18.52 -13.34
CA GLY A 128 -4.83 -19.39 -12.17
C GLY A 128 -5.97 -19.05 -11.22
N TYR A 129 -6.02 -19.74 -10.08
CA TYR A 129 -6.99 -19.47 -9.03
C TYR A 129 -6.74 -18.08 -8.39
N PRO A 130 -7.78 -17.35 -7.95
CA PRO A 130 -9.21 -17.57 -8.19
C PRO A 130 -9.71 -16.97 -9.51
N ASN A 131 -8.86 -16.37 -10.34
CA ASN A 131 -9.27 -15.56 -11.49
C ASN A 131 -9.74 -16.39 -12.69
N ASN A 132 -9.03 -17.46 -13.00
CA ASN A 132 -9.36 -18.48 -13.99
C ASN A 132 -9.79 -17.92 -15.36
N LYS A 133 -9.11 -16.89 -15.86
CA LYS A 133 -9.56 -16.13 -17.04
C LYS A 133 -9.51 -16.92 -18.36
N SER A 134 -8.82 -18.06 -18.39
CA SER A 134 -8.75 -18.99 -19.52
C SER A 134 -9.57 -20.28 -19.33
N GLY A 135 -10.29 -20.41 -18.21
CA GLY A 135 -11.16 -21.56 -17.91
C GLY A 135 -10.40 -22.88 -17.75
N ILE A 136 -9.17 -22.85 -17.23
CA ILE A 136 -8.34 -24.03 -16.99
C ILE A 136 -9.00 -24.92 -15.92
N GLN A 137 -9.56 -24.31 -14.87
CA GLN A 137 -10.18 -25.05 -13.78
C GLN A 137 -11.32 -25.96 -14.27
N GLU A 138 -12.26 -25.42 -15.04
CA GLU A 138 -13.41 -26.17 -15.54
C GLU A 138 -13.00 -27.16 -16.63
N ARG A 139 -12.05 -26.78 -17.49
CA ARG A 139 -11.52 -27.64 -18.56
C ARG A 139 -11.00 -28.97 -18.02
N TYR A 140 -10.32 -28.93 -16.87
CA TYR A 140 -9.75 -30.11 -16.23
C TYR A 140 -10.58 -30.65 -15.06
N GLY A 141 -11.72 -30.03 -14.76
CA GLY A 141 -12.61 -30.45 -13.68
C GLY A 141 -11.96 -30.42 -12.29
N LEU A 142 -11.12 -29.42 -12.03
CA LEU A 142 -10.38 -29.29 -10.78
C LEU A 142 -11.22 -28.65 -9.67
N THR A 143 -11.05 -29.13 -8.44
CA THR A 143 -11.58 -28.42 -7.27
C THR A 143 -10.84 -27.10 -7.06
N ASP A 144 -11.42 -26.20 -6.27
CA ASP A 144 -10.76 -24.95 -5.88
C ASP A 144 -9.41 -25.20 -5.19
N GLY A 145 -9.31 -26.22 -4.34
CA GLY A 145 -8.07 -26.54 -3.63
C GLY A 145 -7.00 -27.08 -4.57
N GLN A 146 -7.37 -28.01 -5.47
CA GLN A 146 -6.46 -28.53 -6.49
C GLN A 146 -5.95 -27.42 -7.40
N PHE A 147 -6.83 -26.57 -7.92
CA PHE A 147 -6.43 -25.50 -8.83
C PHE A 147 -5.60 -24.43 -8.12
N ARG A 148 -5.91 -24.13 -6.85
CA ARG A 148 -5.09 -23.26 -6.02
C ARG A 148 -3.71 -23.83 -5.75
N GLN A 149 -3.58 -25.13 -5.47
CA GLN A 149 -2.29 -25.80 -5.29
C GLN A 149 -1.47 -25.75 -6.59
N VAL A 150 -2.09 -26.12 -7.72
CA VAL A 150 -1.46 -26.06 -9.04
C VAL A 150 -0.99 -24.63 -9.38
N THR A 151 -1.78 -23.60 -9.02
CA THR A 151 -1.39 -22.20 -9.18
C THR A 151 -0.17 -21.83 -8.33
N GLN A 152 -0.10 -22.26 -7.06
CA GLN A 152 1.07 -22.04 -6.20
C GLN A 152 2.33 -22.69 -6.80
N LEU A 153 2.22 -23.92 -7.32
CA LEU A 153 3.34 -24.61 -7.95
C LEU A 153 3.80 -23.87 -9.22
N ALA A 154 2.86 -23.30 -9.98
CA ALA A 154 3.17 -22.48 -11.15
C ALA A 154 3.84 -21.14 -10.77
N VAL A 155 3.49 -20.54 -9.63
CA VAL A 155 4.25 -19.39 -9.08
C VAL A 155 5.70 -19.80 -8.79
N TRP A 156 5.90 -20.91 -8.06
CA TRP A 156 7.25 -21.43 -7.75
C TRP A 156 8.03 -21.90 -8.96
N TYR A 157 7.36 -22.25 -10.05
CA TYR A 157 8.05 -22.51 -11.31
C TYR A 157 8.87 -21.30 -11.75
N TYR A 158 8.32 -20.10 -11.61
CA TYR A 158 9.01 -18.86 -11.96
C TYR A 158 9.91 -18.35 -10.82
N THR A 159 9.47 -18.39 -9.56
CA THR A 159 10.20 -17.75 -8.44
C THR A 159 11.30 -18.60 -7.81
N ASP A 160 11.21 -19.93 -7.90
CA ASP A 160 12.10 -20.86 -7.18
C ASP A 160 12.62 -22.02 -8.05
N ARG A 161 12.50 -21.90 -9.38
CA ARG A 161 12.88 -22.96 -10.36
C ARG A 161 12.23 -24.31 -10.07
N TYR A 162 11.09 -24.29 -9.39
CA TYR A 162 10.40 -25.49 -8.97
C TYR A 162 9.76 -26.18 -10.18
N ASN A 163 9.78 -27.51 -10.22
CA ASN A 163 8.98 -28.28 -11.18
C ASN A 163 7.96 -29.08 -10.40
N MET A 164 6.71 -29.12 -10.87
CA MET A 164 5.67 -29.89 -10.23
C MET A 164 6.08 -31.37 -10.10
N PRO A 165 6.17 -31.93 -8.88
CA PRO A 165 6.51 -33.33 -8.68
C PRO A 165 5.32 -34.23 -9.02
N LEU A 166 5.57 -35.53 -9.09
CA LEU A 166 4.50 -36.51 -9.28
C LEU A 166 3.67 -36.75 -8.00
N HIS A 167 4.26 -36.47 -6.83
CA HIS A 167 3.63 -36.66 -5.53
C HIS A 167 3.84 -35.42 -4.65
N ASP A 168 2.87 -35.11 -3.80
CA ASP A 168 3.04 -34.13 -2.74
C ASP A 168 3.94 -34.65 -1.60
N THR A 169 4.19 -33.80 -0.61
CA THR A 169 5.05 -34.15 0.54
C THR A 169 4.47 -35.23 1.45
N SER A 170 3.18 -35.56 1.32
CA SER A 170 2.54 -36.67 2.02
C SER A 170 2.60 -38.00 1.24
N GLY A 171 3.06 -37.95 -0.02
CA GLY A 171 3.13 -39.09 -0.92
C GLY A 171 1.88 -39.29 -1.79
N LEU A 172 0.87 -38.43 -1.68
CA LEU A 172 -0.31 -38.49 -2.55
C LEU A 172 0.07 -38.04 -3.96
N ALA A 173 -0.32 -38.82 -4.96
CA ALA A 173 -0.01 -38.52 -6.36
C ALA A 173 -0.90 -37.40 -6.89
N TYR A 174 -0.32 -36.46 -7.63
CA TYR A 174 -1.10 -35.52 -8.42
C TYR A 174 -1.75 -36.24 -9.61
N SER A 175 -3.00 -35.89 -9.91
CA SER A 175 -3.70 -36.44 -11.07
C SER A 175 -3.11 -35.91 -12.39
N GLN A 176 -3.37 -36.63 -13.48
CA GLN A 176 -2.97 -36.16 -14.81
C GLN A 176 -3.62 -34.81 -15.17
N ASN A 177 -4.84 -34.55 -14.68
CA ASN A 177 -5.53 -33.30 -14.90
C ASN A 177 -4.82 -32.13 -14.20
N GLU A 178 -4.31 -32.33 -12.99
CA GLU A 178 -3.52 -31.32 -12.28
C GLU A 178 -2.17 -31.06 -12.96
N LEU A 179 -1.49 -32.13 -13.42
CA LEU A 179 -0.25 -32.00 -14.20
C LEU A 179 -0.48 -31.24 -15.52
N ASN A 180 -1.60 -31.50 -16.20
CA ASN A 180 -1.96 -30.80 -17.43
C ASN A 180 -2.31 -29.32 -17.16
N ALA A 181 -3.06 -29.04 -16.10
CA ALA A 181 -3.39 -27.67 -15.70
C ALA A 181 -2.14 -26.87 -15.33
N PHE A 182 -1.18 -27.48 -14.63
CA PHE A 182 0.11 -26.85 -14.36
C PHE A 182 0.84 -26.49 -15.66
N ASN A 183 0.91 -27.42 -16.61
CA ASN A 183 1.53 -27.19 -17.92
C ASN A 183 0.81 -26.07 -18.69
N ASP A 184 -0.52 -26.01 -18.66
CA ASP A 184 -1.28 -24.94 -19.30
C ASP A 184 -1.00 -23.58 -18.64
N LEU A 185 -0.84 -23.51 -17.31
CA LEU A 185 -0.49 -22.26 -16.62
C LEU A 185 0.91 -21.76 -17.00
N ILE A 186 1.94 -22.60 -16.93
CA ILE A 186 3.34 -22.17 -17.20
C ILE A 186 3.63 -21.94 -18.68
N ASN A 187 2.78 -22.45 -19.59
CA ASN A 187 2.89 -22.24 -21.03
C ASN A 187 1.77 -21.35 -21.58
N SER A 188 1.02 -20.67 -20.72
CA SER A 188 -0.10 -19.86 -21.15
C SER A 188 0.36 -18.74 -22.10
N THR A 189 -0.46 -18.49 -23.11
CA THR A 189 -0.30 -17.38 -24.07
C THR A 189 -1.49 -16.42 -24.03
N THR A 190 -2.34 -16.51 -23.00
CA THR A 190 -3.52 -15.66 -22.85
C THR A 190 -3.12 -14.19 -22.93
N ALA A 191 -3.86 -13.44 -23.76
CA ALA A 191 -3.69 -12.00 -23.88
C ALA A 191 -4.23 -11.33 -22.61
N ILE A 192 -3.36 -10.56 -21.95
CA ILE A 192 -3.67 -9.86 -20.71
C ILE A 192 -4.09 -8.42 -21.07
N PRO A 193 -5.23 -7.92 -20.59
CA PRO A 193 -5.64 -6.54 -20.81
C PRO A 193 -4.57 -5.53 -20.37
N ALA A 194 -4.43 -4.45 -21.14
CA ALA A 194 -3.47 -3.41 -20.81
C ALA A 194 -3.80 -2.77 -19.46
N GLY A 195 -2.76 -2.63 -18.63
CA GLY A 195 -2.89 -2.05 -17.29
C GLY A 195 -3.44 -3.01 -16.23
N THR A 196 -3.65 -4.29 -16.54
CA THR A 196 -3.78 -5.31 -15.50
C THR A 196 -2.44 -5.46 -14.79
N SER A 197 -2.48 -5.47 -13.46
CA SER A 197 -1.29 -5.66 -12.62
C SER A 197 -1.59 -6.60 -11.46
N ILE A 198 -0.55 -7.05 -10.77
CA ILE A 198 -0.66 -7.87 -9.56
C ILE A 198 0.22 -7.27 -8.48
N ASP A 199 -0.24 -7.36 -7.24
CA ASP A 199 0.51 -6.84 -6.10
C ASP A 199 1.45 -7.89 -5.51
N ILE A 200 2.49 -7.39 -4.85
CA ILE A 200 3.40 -8.15 -4.00
C ILE A 200 3.36 -7.60 -2.58
N TYR A 201 3.41 -8.51 -1.63
CA TYR A 201 3.45 -8.20 -0.21
C TYR A 201 4.83 -8.54 0.33
N ARG A 202 5.59 -7.50 0.65
CA ARG A 202 6.95 -7.63 1.19
C ARG A 202 6.88 -7.91 2.69
N GLY A 203 7.37 -9.07 3.12
CA GLY A 203 7.49 -9.40 4.54
C GLY A 203 8.39 -8.39 5.26
N LYS A 204 7.91 -7.85 6.38
CA LYS A 204 8.73 -6.97 7.24
C LYS A 204 9.83 -7.74 7.98
N ASP A 205 9.60 -9.02 8.21
CA ASP A 205 10.58 -9.98 8.69
C ASP A 205 10.99 -10.89 7.53
N THR A 206 12.27 -10.82 7.16
CA THR A 206 12.82 -11.48 5.97
C THR A 206 12.98 -13.00 6.13
N THR A 207 12.72 -13.54 7.31
CA THR A 207 12.68 -15.00 7.56
C THR A 207 11.40 -15.63 6.99
N TYR A 208 10.36 -14.82 6.80
CA TYR A 208 9.10 -15.22 6.19
C TYR A 208 9.11 -14.94 4.69
N GLN A 209 8.31 -15.72 3.97
CA GLN A 209 8.07 -15.56 2.54
C GLN A 209 7.52 -14.18 2.21
N HIS A 210 7.97 -13.58 1.10
CA HIS A 210 7.17 -12.57 0.40
C HIS A 210 5.93 -13.25 -0.20
N LEU A 211 4.86 -12.49 -0.45
CA LEU A 211 3.61 -13.07 -0.94
C LEU A 211 3.12 -12.39 -2.21
N LEU A 212 2.82 -13.18 -3.23
CA LEU A 212 2.16 -12.72 -4.45
C LEU A 212 0.65 -12.66 -4.21
N SER A 213 0.02 -11.57 -4.64
CA SER A 213 -1.44 -11.47 -4.63
C SER A 213 -2.06 -12.47 -5.61
N GLY A 214 -3.11 -13.17 -5.18
CA GLY A 214 -4.01 -13.88 -6.09
C GLY A 214 -5.04 -12.96 -6.75
N HIS A 215 -5.14 -11.70 -6.34
CA HIS A 215 -6.04 -10.72 -6.92
C HIS A 215 -5.34 -9.91 -8.01
N ILE A 216 -6.00 -9.73 -9.16
CA ILE A 216 -5.55 -8.84 -10.23
C ILE A 216 -6.16 -7.45 -10.05
N GLU A 217 -5.36 -6.41 -10.24
CA GLU A 217 -5.83 -5.02 -10.27
C GLU A 217 -6.09 -4.62 -11.72
N ASP A 218 -7.35 -4.36 -12.07
CA ASP A 218 -7.75 -3.94 -13.41
C ASP A 218 -7.70 -2.42 -13.52
N SER A 219 -7.08 -1.89 -14.59
CA SER A 219 -7.05 -0.45 -14.89
C SER A 219 -8.41 0.19 -15.20
N THR A 220 -9.52 -0.57 -15.16
CA THR A 220 -10.86 -0.02 -15.44
C THR A 220 -11.46 0.76 -14.28
N VAL A 221 -10.86 0.72 -13.08
CA VAL A 221 -11.18 1.67 -12.02
C VAL A 221 -10.49 3.01 -12.29
N THR A 222 -11.16 3.86 -13.07
CA THR A 222 -11.06 5.30 -12.82
C THR A 222 -11.32 5.49 -11.33
N PRO A 223 -10.45 6.16 -10.54
CA PRO A 223 -10.73 6.39 -9.13
C PRO A 223 -12.11 7.01 -9.06
N THR A 224 -13.05 6.32 -8.40
CA THR A 224 -14.34 6.94 -8.10
C THR A 224 -13.99 8.24 -7.40
N PRO A 225 -14.35 9.42 -7.94
CA PRO A 225 -13.99 10.67 -7.30
C PRO A 225 -14.50 10.56 -5.87
N VAL A 226 -13.58 10.64 -4.91
CA VAL A 226 -13.92 10.74 -3.49
C VAL A 226 -15.01 11.82 -3.43
N PRO A 227 -16.20 11.51 -2.87
CA PRO A 227 -17.27 12.50 -2.81
C PRO A 227 -16.68 13.75 -2.17
N THR A 228 -16.68 14.85 -2.92
CA THR A 228 -16.29 16.14 -2.39
C THR A 228 -17.10 16.33 -1.10
N PRO A 229 -16.46 16.53 0.07
CA PRO A 229 -17.21 16.72 1.30
C PRO A 229 -18.21 17.83 1.05
N ALA A 230 -19.50 17.53 1.24
CA ALA A 230 -20.56 18.50 1.07
C ALA A 230 -20.20 19.75 1.87
N PRO A 231 -20.38 20.96 1.31
CA PRO A 231 -20.08 22.19 2.04
C PRO A 231 -20.80 22.12 3.38
N THR A 232 -20.04 22.18 4.47
CA THR A 232 -20.58 22.21 5.82
C THR A 232 -21.67 23.29 5.85
N PRO A 233 -22.92 22.99 6.27
CA PRO A 233 -23.95 24.00 6.35
C PRO A 233 -23.41 25.14 7.21
N THR A 234 -23.45 26.36 6.67
CA THR A 234 -23.10 27.57 7.39
C THR A 234 -23.83 27.56 8.73
N PRO A 235 -23.15 27.69 9.88
CA PRO A 235 -23.83 27.70 11.16
C PRO A 235 -24.82 28.85 11.17
N THR A 236 -26.11 28.53 11.24
CA THR A 236 -27.14 29.50 11.58
C THR A 236 -26.75 30.13 12.93
N PRO A 237 -26.66 31.46 13.05
CA PRO A 237 -26.30 32.08 14.32
C PRO A 237 -27.39 31.77 15.35
N SER A 238 -27.11 30.82 16.24
CA SER A 238 -27.86 30.66 17.47
C SER A 238 -27.57 31.86 18.35
N THR A 239 -28.61 32.62 18.70
CA THR A 239 -28.58 33.59 19.80
C THR A 239 -28.37 32.84 21.11
N THR A 240 -27.11 32.61 21.46
CA THR A 240 -26.69 32.26 22.82
C THR A 240 -26.09 33.49 23.50
N THR A 241 -26.75 33.89 24.57
CA THR A 241 -26.34 34.90 25.55
C THR A 241 -24.86 34.74 25.94
N PRO A 242 -24.08 35.83 26.08
CA PRO A 242 -22.65 35.73 26.38
C PRO A 242 -22.44 35.14 27.78
N LYS A 243 -21.72 34.04 27.88
CA LYS A 243 -21.06 33.64 29.12
C LYS A 243 -19.59 34.01 29.03
N THR A 244 -19.27 35.15 29.65
CA THR A 244 -17.92 35.52 30.07
C THR A 244 -17.42 34.47 31.05
N GLY A 245 -16.40 33.70 30.67
CA GLY A 245 -15.91 32.57 31.47
C GLY A 245 -14.70 31.90 30.84
N ASP A 246 -13.71 32.73 30.51
CA ASP A 246 -12.42 32.39 29.94
C ASP A 246 -11.66 31.42 30.87
N ARG A 247 -11.27 30.24 30.36
CA ARG A 247 -10.14 29.46 30.91
C ARG A 247 -8.98 29.68 29.95
N GLY A 248 -8.27 30.77 30.20
CA GLY A 248 -7.35 31.41 29.27
C GLY A 248 -6.20 30.52 28.82
N ASP A 249 -5.97 30.54 27.51
CA ASP A 249 -4.66 30.27 26.91
C ASP A 249 -3.71 31.43 27.25
N ILE A 250 -3.08 31.32 28.42
CA ILE A 250 -2.06 32.26 28.92
C ILE A 250 -0.94 32.44 27.88
N SER A 251 -0.66 31.40 27.10
CA SER A 251 0.33 31.38 26.02
C SER A 251 0.00 32.36 24.88
N LEU A 252 -1.29 32.54 24.57
CA LEU A 252 -1.73 33.41 23.48
C LEU A 252 -1.65 34.89 23.88
N TYR A 253 -2.05 35.22 25.11
CA TYR A 253 -1.89 36.57 25.66
C TYR A 253 -0.42 36.95 25.91
N ALA A 254 0.41 36.00 26.35
CA ALA A 254 1.86 36.23 26.48
C ALA A 254 2.50 36.50 25.11
N GLY A 255 2.09 35.77 24.08
CA GLY A 255 2.51 36.00 22.69
C GLY A 255 2.14 37.40 22.21
N PHE A 256 0.89 37.81 22.36
CA PHE A 256 0.44 39.15 21.92
C PHE A 256 1.10 40.29 22.71
N MET A 257 1.31 40.14 24.02
CA MET A 257 2.01 41.14 24.83
C MET A 257 3.48 41.32 24.40
N LEU A 258 4.20 40.23 24.13
CA LEU A 258 5.61 40.28 23.69
C LEU A 258 5.77 40.92 22.30
N VAL A 259 4.87 40.61 21.37
CA VAL A 259 4.89 41.17 20.01
C VAL A 259 4.57 42.68 20.05
N SER A 260 3.61 43.10 20.88
CA SER A 260 3.27 44.54 21.02
C SER A 260 4.42 45.35 21.66
N GLY A 261 5.11 44.79 22.65
CA GLY A 261 6.26 45.45 23.28
C GLY A 261 7.43 45.66 22.32
N LEU A 262 7.75 44.66 21.49
CA LEU A 262 8.84 44.74 20.52
C LEU A 262 8.57 45.82 19.46
N VAL A 263 7.31 45.96 19.02
CA VAL A 263 6.91 47.00 18.05
C VAL A 263 7.05 48.40 18.64
N ILE A 264 6.68 48.61 19.90
CA ILE A 264 6.82 49.92 20.57
C ILE A 264 8.30 50.27 20.74
N VAL A 265 9.16 49.32 21.13
CA VAL A 265 10.62 49.54 21.25
C VAL A 265 11.22 49.92 19.90
N CYS A 266 10.86 49.22 18.82
CA CYS A 266 11.31 49.54 17.46
C CYS A 266 10.88 50.94 17.01
N VAL A 267 9.64 51.36 17.32
CA VAL A 267 9.15 52.71 17.00
C VAL A 267 9.86 53.78 17.82
N LEU A 268 10.11 53.57 19.11
CA LEU A 268 10.81 54.52 19.96
C LEU A 268 12.30 54.64 19.59
N PHE A 269 12.98 53.54 19.27
CA PHE A 269 14.36 53.56 18.75
C PHE A 269 14.44 54.32 17.41
N SER A 270 13.45 54.11 16.53
CA SER A 270 13.38 54.80 15.24
C SER A 270 13.14 56.32 15.40
N ARG A 271 12.41 56.75 16.43
CA ARG A 271 12.22 58.18 16.74
C ARG A 271 13.46 58.82 17.38
N LYS A 272 14.22 58.07 18.19
CA LYS A 272 15.45 58.58 18.83
C LYS A 272 16.61 58.78 17.85
N GLN A 273 16.64 58.06 16.72
CA GLN A 273 17.61 58.30 15.64
C GLN A 273 17.24 59.45 14.69
N GLN A 274 16.07 60.08 14.89
CA GLN A 274 15.60 61.22 14.07
C GLN A 274 15.59 62.56 14.83
N ALA A 275 16.05 62.59 16.08
CA ALA A 275 16.35 63.80 16.85
C ALA A 275 17.85 64.09 16.81
#